data_AF-W1IZH2-F1
#
_entry.id   AF-W1IZH2-F1
#
_cell.length_a   1.000
_cell.length_b   1.000
_cell.length_c   1.000
_cell.angle_alpha   90.00
_cell.angle_beta   90.00
_cell.angle_gamma   90.00
#
_symmetry.space_group_name_H-M   'P 1'
#
loop_
_entity.id
_entity.type
_entity.pdbx_description
1 polymer ?
#
loop_
_entity_poly.entity_id
_entity_poly.type
_entity_poly.pdbx_seq_one_letter_code
_entity_poly.pdbx_strand_id
1 'polypeptide(L)'
;MRWFIYVISIFFLSFLICFSYPVLALHQDFANYRNMEVLRDSEIYSWIGEHVTEVGIVKKGQTLKIAKEEDEKSAYYEFHFGNGTGYIEKENLRGIKQSAFSEDPFNTLHKKITQNLMIFKAIKVYSTPDIGSKPIAILAGNLRYPMLDKLQNHLHQTWYEINIGERLGYIHGQDVELDNGIPLLTYHHILQDKENKRFLHTSTTTSLTAFRNQMRYLKQTGYTTISLYELEGYLNGSINLPAKVVGLTFDDGLKSVYRYAYPTLKENGLKATLFIISSRIKRHPQKWDPNSLQFLSLSELYSMQNSFDFQSHTHFLHRLGKNKQPILFNRTYHTILYDFKRSRRSLTELNPHVFYLSYPFGGYNPKSMKAAKKSGFHLAVTTKQGKVKLGDNPFSLKRLYILRTDPIEKMARLIANKPDLMPLQSIDNHI
;
A
#
# COMPACT_ATOMS: atom_id res chain seq x y z
N MET A 1 -31.73 -29.75 -19.59
CA MET A 1 -30.44 -29.09 -19.89
C MET A 1 -30.06 -28.21 -18.72
N ARG A 2 -28.77 -28.23 -18.33
CA ARG A 2 -28.12 -27.46 -17.24
C ARG A 2 -28.15 -28.11 -15.84
N TRP A 3 -27.46 -29.25 -15.76
CA TRP A 3 -26.50 -29.50 -14.69
C TRP A 3 -25.19 -28.84 -15.11
N PHE A 4 -24.65 -27.91 -14.33
CA PHE A 4 -23.23 -27.52 -14.21
C PHE A 4 -23.18 -26.20 -13.40
N ILE A 5 -22.13 -26.04 -12.58
CA ILE A 5 -21.85 -24.94 -11.65
C ILE A 5 -22.31 -25.22 -10.20
N TYR A 6 -21.65 -26.18 -9.54
CA TYR A 6 -21.42 -26.19 -8.09
C TYR A 6 -20.21 -27.09 -7.77
N VAL A 7 -19.02 -26.72 -8.26
CA VAL A 7 -17.75 -27.41 -7.87
C VAL A 7 -16.60 -26.43 -7.56
N ILE A 8 -16.75 -25.11 -7.79
CA ILE A 8 -15.63 -24.17 -7.59
C ILE A 8 -15.52 -23.63 -6.14
N SER A 9 -16.54 -23.79 -5.29
CA SER A 9 -16.51 -23.21 -3.93
C SER A 9 -15.90 -24.08 -2.82
N ILE A 10 -15.51 -25.33 -3.09
CA ILE A 10 -14.96 -26.22 -2.05
C ILE A 10 -13.43 -26.19 -1.99
N PHE A 11 -12.74 -25.85 -3.10
CA PHE A 11 -11.26 -25.73 -3.11
C PHE A 11 -10.73 -24.45 -2.45
N PHE A 12 -11.54 -23.38 -2.37
CA PHE A 12 -11.11 -22.12 -1.74
C PHE A 12 -11.15 -22.15 -0.21
N LEU A 13 -11.99 -23.00 0.40
CA LEU A 13 -12.17 -23.01 1.86
C LEU A 13 -11.07 -23.81 2.58
N SER A 14 -10.46 -24.80 1.93
CA SER A 14 -9.29 -25.53 2.45
C SER A 14 -7.97 -24.77 2.27
N PHE A 15 -7.92 -23.78 1.38
CA PHE A 15 -6.70 -23.00 1.11
C PHE A 15 -6.44 -21.93 2.20
N LEU A 16 -7.48 -21.41 2.83
CA LEU A 16 -7.37 -20.35 3.85
C LEU A 16 -6.94 -20.85 5.25
N ILE A 17 -6.99 -22.15 5.51
CA ILE A 17 -6.68 -22.73 6.84
C ILE A 17 -5.16 -22.93 7.02
N CYS A 18 -4.37 -22.91 5.95
CA CYS A 18 -2.93 -23.22 5.99
C CYS A 18 -1.99 -22.00 5.97
N PHE A 19 -2.50 -20.77 5.81
CA PHE A 19 -1.67 -19.56 5.75
C PHE A 19 -1.99 -18.66 6.95
N SER A 20 -1.00 -18.40 7.80
CA SER A 20 -1.11 -17.44 8.89
C SER A 20 -1.37 -16.02 8.34
N TYR A 21 -2.32 -15.29 8.93
CA TYR A 21 -2.64 -13.92 8.52
C TYR A 21 -1.44 -12.98 8.79
N PRO A 22 -1.11 -12.04 7.89
CA PRO A 22 0.06 -11.17 8.04
C PRO A 22 -0.17 -9.97 8.97
N VAL A 23 -1.24 -9.97 9.78
CA VAL A 23 -1.59 -8.81 10.62
C VAL A 23 -0.53 -8.68 11.71
N LEU A 24 0.46 -7.82 11.44
CA LEU A 24 1.63 -7.49 12.28
C LEU A 24 2.77 -8.53 12.27
N ALA A 25 3.08 -9.15 11.13
CA ALA A 25 4.36 -9.83 10.98
C ALA A 25 5.49 -8.76 10.90
N LEU A 26 6.18 -8.52 12.02
CA LEU A 26 7.53 -7.98 11.99
C LEU A 26 8.39 -8.91 11.12
N HIS A 27 9.39 -8.34 10.43
CA HIS A 27 10.41 -9.07 9.68
C HIS A 27 10.83 -10.34 10.44
N GLN A 28 10.33 -11.50 10.00
CA GLN A 28 10.67 -12.79 10.59
C GLN A 28 11.97 -13.23 9.94
N ASP A 29 13.09 -12.92 10.60
CA ASP A 29 14.29 -13.73 10.41
C ASP A 29 13.97 -15.12 10.94
N PHE A 30 13.86 -16.11 10.06
CA PHE A 30 13.61 -17.48 10.52
C PHE A 30 14.83 -17.97 11.31
N ALA A 31 14.62 -18.31 12.57
CA ALA A 31 15.70 -18.66 13.50
C ALA A 31 16.48 -19.92 13.09
N ASN A 32 15.92 -20.76 12.22
CA ASN A 32 16.54 -21.97 11.71
C ASN A 32 16.09 -22.28 10.28
N TYR A 33 17.04 -22.68 9.44
CA TYR A 33 16.78 -23.04 8.04
C TYR A 33 17.13 -24.50 7.74
N ARG A 34 16.43 -25.09 6.77
CA ARG A 34 16.81 -26.35 6.10
C ARG A 34 17.05 -26.09 4.61
N ASN A 35 18.08 -26.72 4.07
CA ASN A 35 18.32 -26.70 2.63
C ASN A 35 17.40 -27.74 1.97
N MET A 36 16.60 -27.30 1.01
CA MET A 36 15.66 -28.14 0.29
C MET A 36 15.88 -27.99 -1.21
N GLU A 37 15.91 -29.09 -1.96
CA GLU A 37 15.96 -29.12 -3.41
C GLU A 37 14.55 -29.23 -4.01
N VAL A 38 14.30 -28.45 -5.06
CA VAL A 38 13.07 -28.41 -5.84
C VAL A 38 13.04 -29.55 -6.86
N LEU A 39 12.10 -30.48 -6.74
CA LEU A 39 12.03 -31.72 -7.53
C LEU A 39 11.44 -31.52 -8.94
N ARG A 40 10.57 -30.53 -9.11
CA ARG A 40 9.92 -30.12 -10.37
C ARG A 40 9.69 -28.61 -10.37
N ASP A 41 9.49 -27.99 -11.52
CA ASP A 41 9.05 -26.59 -11.56
C ASP A 41 7.83 -26.43 -10.64
N SER A 42 7.92 -25.52 -9.68
CA SER A 42 6.97 -25.43 -8.57
C SER A 42 6.54 -23.99 -8.34
N GLU A 43 5.24 -23.80 -8.17
CA GLU A 43 4.60 -22.52 -7.90
C GLU A 43 5.03 -21.98 -6.52
N ILE A 44 5.14 -20.67 -6.45
CA ILE A 44 5.34 -19.91 -5.22
C ILE A 44 4.04 -19.15 -4.95
N TYR A 45 3.50 -19.30 -3.75
CA TYR A 45 2.40 -18.48 -3.27
C TYR A 45 2.92 -17.45 -2.26
N SER A 46 2.32 -16.27 -2.19
CA SER A 46 2.63 -15.28 -1.16
C SER A 46 1.43 -14.37 -0.92
N TRP A 47 1.37 -13.77 0.27
CA TRP A 47 0.45 -12.69 0.56
C TRP A 47 0.89 -11.43 -0.18
N ILE A 48 0.06 -10.97 -1.12
CA ILE A 48 0.19 -9.69 -1.81
C ILE A 48 -0.95 -8.78 -1.30
N GLY A 49 -0.61 -7.84 -0.42
CA GLY A 49 -1.62 -7.13 0.37
C GLY A 49 -2.48 -8.11 1.18
N GLU A 50 -3.80 -8.08 0.97
CA GLU A 50 -4.77 -8.95 1.66
C GLU A 50 -5.06 -10.29 0.96
N HIS A 51 -4.33 -10.67 -0.11
CA HIS A 51 -4.65 -11.86 -0.92
C HIS A 51 -3.46 -12.80 -1.07
N VAL A 52 -3.67 -14.10 -0.88
CA VAL A 52 -2.72 -15.14 -1.30
C VAL A 52 -2.76 -15.24 -2.82
N THR A 53 -1.61 -15.04 -3.46
CA THR A 53 -1.46 -15.00 -4.92
C THR A 53 -0.31 -15.91 -5.35
N GLU A 54 -0.42 -16.53 -6.53
CA GLU A 54 0.73 -17.13 -7.19
C GLU A 54 1.69 -16.03 -7.65
N VAL A 55 2.88 -15.99 -7.07
CA VAL A 55 3.86 -14.90 -7.26
C VAL A 55 5.06 -15.30 -8.11
N GLY A 56 5.13 -16.57 -8.52
CA GLY A 56 6.20 -17.05 -9.38
C GLY A 56 6.32 -18.57 -9.39
N ILE A 57 7.38 -19.03 -10.05
CA ILE A 57 7.74 -20.44 -10.17
C ILE A 57 9.23 -20.57 -9.88
N VAL A 58 9.63 -21.48 -8.98
CA VAL A 58 11.04 -21.89 -8.85
C VAL A 58 11.30 -23.07 -9.78
N LYS A 59 12.44 -23.04 -10.49
CA LYS A 59 12.80 -24.07 -11.45
C LYS A 59 13.30 -25.35 -10.79
N LYS A 60 13.05 -26.49 -11.44
CA LYS A 60 13.57 -27.80 -11.03
C LYS A 60 15.09 -27.78 -10.79
N GLY A 61 15.51 -28.44 -9.72
CA GLY A 61 16.90 -28.60 -9.30
C GLY A 61 17.48 -27.36 -8.62
N GLN A 62 16.70 -26.31 -8.38
CA GLN A 62 17.13 -25.22 -7.49
C GLN A 62 16.99 -25.65 -6.03
N THR A 63 17.88 -25.16 -5.19
CA THR A 63 17.76 -25.23 -3.73
C THR A 63 17.07 -23.98 -3.16
N LEU A 64 16.39 -24.12 -2.03
CA LEU A 64 15.85 -23.01 -1.24
C LEU A 64 16.22 -23.25 0.24
N LYS A 65 16.41 -22.17 0.99
CA LYS A 65 16.40 -22.25 2.46
C LYS A 65 14.97 -22.05 2.95
N ILE A 66 14.45 -23.11 3.55
CA ILE A 66 13.09 -23.15 4.09
C ILE A 66 13.15 -22.96 5.60
N ALA A 67 12.20 -22.21 6.16
CA ALA A 67 12.01 -22.06 7.59
C ALA A 67 11.71 -23.41 8.25
N LYS A 68 12.30 -23.68 9.43
CA LYS A 68 11.97 -24.89 10.20
C LYS A 68 10.48 -24.85 10.60
N GLU A 69 9.79 -25.97 10.43
CA GLU A 69 8.34 -26.12 10.65
C GLU A 69 7.90 -25.66 12.04
N GLU A 70 6.96 -24.72 12.10
CA GLU A 70 6.15 -24.44 13.31
C GLU A 70 4.84 -25.24 13.30
N ASP A 71 4.32 -25.60 12.11
CA ASP A 71 3.10 -26.41 11.94
C ASP A 71 3.36 -27.64 11.04
N GLU A 72 3.43 -28.82 11.65
CA GLU A 72 3.60 -30.10 10.95
C GLU A 72 2.43 -30.42 10.01
N LYS A 73 1.24 -29.84 10.22
CA LYS A 73 0.03 -30.12 9.44
C LYS A 73 -0.08 -29.33 8.14
N SER A 74 0.73 -28.28 7.95
CA SER A 74 0.70 -27.50 6.72
C SER A 74 1.20 -28.32 5.53
N ALA A 75 0.53 -28.21 4.39
CA ALA A 75 0.98 -28.79 3.11
C ALA A 75 2.09 -27.96 2.44
N TYR A 76 2.43 -26.79 3.00
CA TYR A 76 3.38 -25.84 2.46
C TYR A 76 4.58 -25.64 3.39
N TYR A 77 5.72 -25.38 2.78
CA TYR A 77 6.92 -24.86 3.41
C TYR A 77 7.00 -23.35 3.24
N GLU A 78 7.48 -22.66 4.27
CA GLU A 78 7.66 -21.21 4.28
C GLU A 78 9.11 -20.83 3.98
N PHE A 79 9.32 -19.76 3.22
CA PHE A 79 10.65 -19.22 2.97
C PHE A 79 10.60 -17.71 2.74
N HIS A 80 11.77 -17.08 2.80
CA HIS A 80 11.88 -15.64 2.56
C HIS A 80 11.59 -15.32 1.09
N PHE A 81 10.55 -14.51 0.84
CA PHE A 81 10.17 -14.09 -0.51
C PHE A 81 9.80 -12.61 -0.53
N GLY A 82 10.62 -11.83 -1.26
CA GLY A 82 10.49 -10.39 -1.30
C GLY A 82 10.58 -9.77 0.09
N ASN A 83 9.60 -8.94 0.46
CA ASN A 83 9.50 -8.33 1.77
C ASN A 83 8.64 -9.14 2.75
N GLY A 84 8.22 -10.36 2.38
CA GLY A 84 7.33 -11.20 3.17
C GLY A 84 7.67 -12.69 3.06
N THR A 85 6.65 -13.52 3.21
CA THR A 85 6.78 -14.99 3.21
C THR A 85 6.29 -15.57 1.88
N GLY A 86 7.09 -16.47 1.32
CA GLY A 86 6.73 -17.32 0.21
C GLY A 86 6.37 -18.72 0.71
N TYR A 87 5.45 -19.36 0.00
CA TYR A 87 4.94 -20.69 0.30
C TYR A 87 5.14 -21.59 -0.91
N ILE A 88 5.62 -22.80 -0.67
CA ILE A 88 5.88 -23.81 -1.70
C ILE A 88 5.47 -25.19 -1.17
N GLU A 89 4.86 -26.03 -2.00
CA GLU A 89 4.32 -27.32 -1.55
C GLU A 89 5.41 -28.27 -1.06
N LYS A 90 5.16 -28.93 0.07
CA LYS A 90 6.13 -29.85 0.69
C LYS A 90 6.50 -31.01 -0.21
N GLU A 91 5.52 -31.56 -0.95
CA GLU A 91 5.73 -32.69 -1.87
C GLU A 91 6.70 -32.38 -3.02
N ASN A 92 6.91 -31.09 -3.31
CA ASN A 92 7.80 -30.63 -4.36
C ASN A 92 9.26 -30.47 -3.90
N LEU A 93 9.53 -30.69 -2.61
CA LEU A 93 10.81 -30.41 -1.99
C LEU A 93 11.42 -31.66 -1.37
N ARG A 94 12.75 -31.78 -1.47
CA ARG A 94 13.53 -32.83 -0.79
C ARG A 94 14.66 -32.22 0.03
N GLY A 95 14.80 -32.65 1.28
CA GLY A 95 15.88 -32.20 2.15
C GLY A 95 17.26 -32.61 1.63
N ILE A 96 18.21 -31.68 1.68
CA ILE A 96 19.61 -31.92 1.32
C ILE A 96 20.55 -31.46 2.44
N LYS A 97 21.69 -32.13 2.59
CA LYS A 97 22.66 -31.80 3.67
C LYS A 97 23.39 -30.49 3.42
N GLN A 98 23.70 -30.16 2.17
CA GLN A 98 24.48 -28.99 1.80
C GLN A 98 23.87 -28.33 0.58
N SER A 99 23.78 -27.00 0.60
CA SER A 99 23.36 -26.21 -0.55
C SER A 99 24.52 -26.11 -1.56
N ALA A 100 24.21 -26.18 -2.85
CA ALA A 100 25.18 -26.11 -3.93
C ALA A 100 25.42 -24.66 -4.45
N PHE A 101 25.08 -23.64 -3.65
CA PHE A 101 25.04 -22.26 -4.12
C PHE A 101 26.30 -21.44 -3.84
N SER A 102 26.53 -20.50 -4.76
CA SER A 102 27.60 -19.51 -4.73
C SER A 102 27.71 -18.81 -3.38
N GLU A 103 28.96 -18.52 -3.01
CA GLU A 103 29.33 -17.57 -1.97
C GLU A 103 28.54 -16.25 -2.17
N ASP A 104 28.10 -15.66 -1.06
CA ASP A 104 27.71 -14.25 -0.96
C ASP A 104 28.90 -13.49 -0.34
N PRO A 105 30.02 -13.33 -1.07
CA PRO A 105 31.27 -12.82 -0.50
C PRO A 105 31.14 -11.39 0.01
N PHE A 106 30.14 -10.65 -0.48
CA PHE A 106 29.87 -9.26 -0.12
C PHE A 106 28.73 -9.12 0.89
N ASN A 107 28.21 -10.23 1.43
CA ASN A 107 27.11 -10.24 2.39
C ASN A 107 25.89 -9.44 1.88
N THR A 108 25.63 -9.50 0.58
CA THR A 108 24.57 -8.77 -0.14
C THR A 108 23.18 -9.18 0.34
N LEU A 109 22.96 -10.45 0.72
CA LEU A 109 21.67 -10.92 1.24
C LEU A 109 21.22 -10.19 2.50
N HIS A 110 22.17 -9.65 3.27
CA HIS A 110 21.90 -8.94 4.53
C HIS A 110 22.00 -7.41 4.38
N LYS A 111 22.12 -6.89 3.15
CA LYS A 111 22.10 -5.44 2.91
C LYS A 111 20.75 -4.86 3.28
N LYS A 112 20.77 -3.68 3.89
CA LYS A 112 19.56 -2.93 4.18
C LYS A 112 18.89 -2.49 2.88
N ILE A 113 17.63 -2.85 2.73
CA ILE A 113 16.84 -2.52 1.56
C ILE A 113 16.45 -1.04 1.59
N THR A 114 16.77 -0.34 0.52
CA THR A 114 16.51 1.09 0.36
C THR A 114 15.60 1.40 -0.83
N GLN A 115 15.39 0.41 -1.70
CA GLN A 115 14.60 0.58 -2.91
C GLN A 115 14.01 -0.77 -3.36
N ASN A 116 12.85 -0.72 -4.02
CA ASN A 116 12.23 -1.86 -4.67
C ASN A 116 12.33 -1.76 -6.19
N LEU A 117 12.13 -2.89 -6.85
CA LEU A 117 11.84 -3.05 -8.26
C LEU A 117 10.32 -3.18 -8.46
N MET A 118 9.85 -2.68 -9.59
CA MET A 118 8.48 -2.77 -10.08
C MET A 118 8.46 -3.74 -11.25
N ILE A 119 7.79 -4.87 -11.05
CA ILE A 119 7.64 -5.95 -12.02
C ILE A 119 6.23 -5.87 -12.59
N PHE A 120 6.08 -5.47 -13.85
CA PHE A 120 4.76 -5.29 -14.48
C PHE A 120 4.26 -6.52 -15.22
N LYS A 121 5.17 -7.37 -15.71
CA LYS A 121 4.91 -8.61 -16.43
C LYS A 121 5.78 -9.72 -15.85
N ALA A 122 5.49 -10.98 -16.17
CA ALA A 122 6.33 -12.08 -15.70
C ALA A 122 7.77 -11.94 -16.23
N ILE A 123 8.75 -12.19 -15.36
CA ILE A 123 10.18 -12.05 -15.67
C ILE A 123 10.97 -13.28 -15.25
N LYS A 124 12.12 -13.51 -15.89
CA LYS A 124 13.07 -14.54 -15.47
C LYS A 124 14.02 -13.98 -14.42
N VAL A 125 14.35 -14.82 -13.45
CA VAL A 125 15.45 -14.61 -12.49
C VAL A 125 16.57 -15.56 -12.86
N TYR A 126 17.77 -15.02 -13.01
CA TYR A 126 18.95 -15.72 -13.52
C TYR A 126 19.90 -16.11 -12.38
N SER A 127 20.72 -17.15 -12.60
CA SER A 127 21.73 -17.59 -11.65
C SER A 127 22.97 -16.69 -11.60
N THR A 128 23.25 -15.98 -12.68
CA THR A 128 24.33 -14.99 -12.83
C THR A 128 23.81 -13.80 -13.63
N PRO A 129 24.49 -12.63 -13.64
CA PRO A 129 24.07 -11.46 -14.42
C PRO A 129 24.36 -11.60 -15.92
N ASP A 130 23.83 -12.65 -16.52
CA ASP A 130 23.93 -12.99 -17.93
C ASP A 130 22.61 -13.64 -18.40
N ILE A 131 22.04 -13.14 -19.51
CA ILE A 131 20.81 -13.66 -20.12
C ILE A 131 21.01 -15.09 -20.64
N GLY A 132 22.24 -15.47 -21.00
CA GLY A 132 22.59 -16.83 -21.38
C GLY A 132 22.62 -17.83 -20.21
N SER A 133 22.61 -17.34 -18.97
CA SER A 133 22.63 -18.21 -17.80
C SER A 133 21.29 -18.90 -17.55
N LYS A 134 21.33 -20.02 -16.81
CA LYS A 134 20.13 -20.82 -16.53
C LYS A 134 19.16 -20.02 -15.64
N PRO A 135 17.89 -19.85 -16.03
CA PRO A 135 16.88 -19.28 -15.15
C PRO A 135 16.68 -20.15 -13.90
N ILE A 136 16.68 -19.52 -12.74
CA ILE A 136 16.45 -20.18 -11.45
C ILE A 136 14.99 -20.04 -10.99
N ALA A 137 14.31 -18.98 -11.42
CA ALA A 137 12.91 -18.75 -11.14
C ALA A 137 12.25 -17.88 -12.22
N ILE A 138 10.93 -17.83 -12.20
CA ILE A 138 10.11 -16.84 -12.89
C ILE A 138 9.32 -16.09 -11.81
N LEU A 139 9.38 -14.76 -11.80
CA LEU A 139 8.49 -13.96 -10.94
C LEU A 139 7.28 -13.53 -11.75
N ALA A 140 6.10 -13.57 -11.12
CA ALA A 140 4.85 -13.12 -11.73
C ALA A 140 4.86 -11.60 -11.96
N GLY A 141 3.97 -11.13 -12.83
CA GLY A 141 3.75 -9.70 -13.05
C GLY A 141 3.00 -9.04 -11.90
N ASN A 142 2.93 -7.71 -11.94
CA ASN A 142 2.28 -6.86 -10.94
C ASN A 142 2.83 -7.02 -9.52
N LEU A 143 4.15 -7.07 -9.35
CA LEU A 143 4.82 -7.21 -8.05
C LEU A 143 5.76 -6.04 -7.76
N ARG A 144 5.87 -5.65 -6.48
CA ARG A 144 7.00 -4.89 -5.94
C ARG A 144 7.95 -5.85 -5.25
N TYR A 145 9.21 -5.85 -5.67
CA TYR A 145 10.20 -6.77 -5.14
C TYR A 145 11.43 -6.02 -4.64
N PRO A 146 11.96 -6.30 -3.44
CA PRO A 146 13.11 -5.59 -2.92
C PRO A 146 14.38 -5.77 -3.77
N MET A 147 15.12 -4.68 -3.93
CA MET A 147 16.42 -4.67 -4.61
C MET A 147 17.54 -4.67 -3.57
N LEU A 148 18.45 -5.64 -3.64
CA LEU A 148 19.63 -5.70 -2.76
C LEU A 148 20.76 -4.83 -3.28
N ASP A 149 21.06 -4.93 -4.58
CA ASP A 149 22.11 -4.15 -5.22
C ASP A 149 21.87 -3.97 -6.73
N LYS A 150 22.67 -3.10 -7.34
CA LYS A 150 22.73 -2.83 -8.78
C LYS A 150 24.15 -3.05 -9.27
N LEU A 151 24.30 -3.80 -10.35
CA LEU A 151 25.58 -4.03 -11.01
C LEU A 151 25.51 -3.85 -12.52
N GLN A 152 26.67 -3.79 -13.15
CA GLN A 152 26.83 -3.85 -14.61
C GLN A 152 27.70 -5.05 -14.97
N ASN A 153 27.30 -5.79 -16.00
CA ASN A 153 28.13 -6.85 -16.55
C ASN A 153 29.16 -6.27 -17.54
N HIS A 154 30.01 -7.14 -18.12
CA HIS A 154 31.04 -6.75 -19.08
C HIS A 154 30.50 -6.11 -20.37
N LEU A 155 29.20 -6.27 -20.65
CA LEU A 155 28.51 -5.67 -21.79
C LEU A 155 27.79 -4.36 -21.41
N HIS A 156 28.09 -3.79 -20.23
CA HIS A 156 27.44 -2.60 -19.67
C HIS A 156 25.91 -2.71 -19.50
N GLN A 157 25.38 -3.93 -19.48
CA GLN A 157 23.97 -4.16 -19.20
C GLN A 157 23.73 -4.03 -17.69
N THR A 158 22.65 -3.36 -17.31
CA THR A 158 22.27 -3.20 -15.91
C THR A 158 21.58 -4.45 -15.39
N TRP A 159 21.98 -4.90 -14.21
CA TRP A 159 21.38 -6.02 -13.49
C TRP A 159 21.07 -5.63 -12.06
N TYR A 160 20.04 -6.26 -11.50
CA TYR A 160 19.62 -6.08 -10.12
C TYR A 160 19.72 -7.39 -9.35
N GLU A 161 20.32 -7.33 -8.17
CA GLU A 161 20.43 -8.45 -7.24
C GLU A 161 19.21 -8.50 -6.33
N ILE A 162 18.63 -9.68 -6.15
CA ILE A 162 17.47 -9.93 -5.30
C ILE A 162 17.67 -11.18 -4.42
N ASN A 163 16.96 -11.25 -3.29
CA ASN A 163 16.88 -12.46 -2.47
C ASN A 163 15.68 -13.32 -2.91
N ILE A 164 15.88 -14.61 -3.16
CA ILE A 164 14.80 -15.61 -3.28
C ILE A 164 15.15 -16.84 -2.43
N GLY A 165 14.59 -16.93 -1.22
CA GLY A 165 14.84 -18.05 -0.31
C GLY A 165 16.29 -18.19 0.12
N GLU A 166 16.91 -17.09 0.54
CA GLU A 166 18.32 -16.97 0.95
C GLU A 166 19.32 -17.32 -0.15
N ARG A 167 18.94 -16.99 -1.38
CA ARG A 167 19.75 -17.16 -2.60
C ARG A 167 19.72 -15.89 -3.42
N LEU A 168 20.89 -15.46 -3.88
CA LEU A 168 21.00 -14.37 -4.84
C LEU A 168 20.41 -14.79 -6.20
N GLY A 169 19.52 -13.95 -6.71
CA GLY A 169 19.01 -14.01 -8.07
C GLY A 169 19.27 -12.70 -8.80
N TYR A 170 19.40 -12.79 -10.12
CA TYR A 170 19.72 -11.64 -10.98
C TYR A 170 18.57 -11.34 -11.93
N ILE A 171 18.13 -10.08 -11.96
CA ILE A 171 17.10 -9.59 -12.87
C ILE A 171 17.73 -8.61 -13.86
N HIS A 172 17.43 -8.77 -15.14
CA HIS A 172 17.89 -7.87 -16.17
C HIS A 172 17.13 -6.53 -16.10
N GLY A 173 17.86 -5.42 -16.12
CA GLY A 173 17.31 -4.10 -15.83
C GLY A 173 16.28 -3.58 -16.83
N GLN A 174 16.18 -4.16 -18.04
CA GLN A 174 15.15 -3.79 -19.02
C GLN A 174 13.77 -4.39 -18.72
N ASP A 175 13.70 -5.42 -17.86
CA ASP A 175 12.46 -6.13 -17.55
C ASP A 175 11.69 -5.53 -16.37
N VAL A 176 12.31 -4.57 -15.66
CA VAL A 176 11.78 -3.98 -14.44
C VAL A 176 11.96 -2.47 -14.43
N GLU A 177 11.27 -1.79 -13.51
CA GLU A 177 11.53 -0.40 -13.20
C GLU A 177 11.95 -0.22 -11.76
N LEU A 178 12.74 0.80 -11.46
CA LEU A 178 12.93 1.23 -10.09
C LEU A 178 11.62 1.78 -9.52
N ASP A 179 11.33 1.44 -8.26
CA ASP A 179 10.19 1.95 -7.53
C ASP A 179 10.40 3.44 -7.18
N ASN A 180 9.54 4.31 -7.72
CA ASN A 180 9.55 5.75 -7.48
C ASN A 180 8.58 6.19 -6.37
N GLY A 181 8.06 5.24 -5.58
CA GLY A 181 7.24 5.46 -4.41
C GLY A 181 5.75 5.23 -4.64
N ILE A 182 5.01 5.20 -3.53
CA ILE A 182 3.57 4.98 -3.50
C ILE A 182 2.84 6.33 -3.53
N PRO A 183 1.93 6.56 -4.50
CA PRO A 183 1.10 7.76 -4.53
C PRO A 183 0.02 7.69 -3.44
N LEU A 184 -0.11 8.77 -2.67
CA LEU A 184 -1.17 8.94 -1.67
C LEU A 184 -2.05 10.13 -2.05
N LEU A 185 -3.18 9.88 -2.69
CA LEU A 185 -4.12 10.92 -3.14
C LEU A 185 -4.89 11.51 -1.95
N THR A 186 -5.12 12.82 -1.99
CA THR A 186 -5.86 13.55 -0.95
C THR A 186 -7.11 14.22 -1.51
N TYR A 187 -8.24 13.93 -0.87
CA TYR A 187 -9.55 14.52 -1.12
C TYR A 187 -10.09 15.15 0.17
N HIS A 188 -11.08 16.03 0.09
CA HIS A 188 -11.80 16.53 1.27
C HIS A 188 -13.30 16.57 0.96
N HIS A 189 -13.76 17.61 0.26
CA HIS A 189 -15.16 17.82 -0.07
C HIS A 189 -15.44 17.28 -1.47
N ILE A 190 -16.46 16.42 -1.63
CA ILE A 190 -16.97 16.01 -2.94
C ILE A 190 -18.34 16.65 -3.14
N LEU A 191 -18.58 17.38 -4.24
CA LEU A 191 -19.88 17.99 -4.51
C LEU A 191 -20.29 17.83 -5.97
N GLN A 192 -21.60 17.81 -6.23
CA GLN A 192 -22.10 17.97 -7.59
C GLN A 192 -21.94 19.42 -8.01
N ASP A 193 -21.46 19.66 -9.24
CA ASP A 193 -21.25 21.03 -9.73
C ASP A 193 -22.54 21.85 -9.73
N LYS A 194 -23.68 21.24 -10.09
CA LYS A 194 -24.99 21.90 -10.09
C LYS A 194 -25.50 22.30 -8.70
N GLU A 195 -25.02 21.66 -7.64
CA GLU A 195 -25.44 21.90 -6.26
C GLU A 195 -24.52 22.89 -5.53
N ASN A 196 -23.29 23.04 -6.02
CA ASN A 196 -22.20 23.71 -5.32
C ASN A 196 -22.15 25.21 -5.67
N LYS A 197 -22.86 26.05 -4.91
CA LYS A 197 -22.77 27.51 -5.11
C LYS A 197 -21.64 28.15 -4.30
N ARG A 198 -21.36 27.61 -3.10
CA ARG A 198 -20.43 28.23 -2.14
C ARG A 198 -18.99 27.75 -2.25
N PHE A 199 -18.77 26.46 -2.49
CA PHE A 199 -17.44 25.84 -2.46
C PHE A 199 -16.87 25.59 -3.85
N LEU A 200 -17.50 26.16 -4.89
CA LEU A 200 -17.17 25.96 -6.29
C LEU A 200 -15.69 26.26 -6.60
N HIS A 201 -15.11 27.28 -5.98
CA HIS A 201 -13.72 27.70 -6.19
C HIS A 201 -12.80 27.35 -5.02
N THR A 202 -13.24 26.46 -4.12
CA THR A 202 -12.41 26.00 -3.01
C THR A 202 -11.49 24.88 -3.49
N SER A 203 -10.17 25.04 -3.33
CA SER A 203 -9.16 24.09 -3.82
C SER A 203 -9.29 22.68 -3.23
N THR A 204 -9.91 22.54 -2.06
CA THR A 204 -10.19 21.25 -1.39
C THR A 204 -11.56 20.66 -1.75
N THR A 205 -12.24 21.19 -2.76
CA THR A 205 -13.51 20.64 -3.26
C THR A 205 -13.31 19.99 -4.63
N THR A 206 -13.59 18.69 -4.74
CA THR A 206 -13.57 17.94 -5.99
C THR A 206 -14.98 17.78 -6.54
N SER A 207 -15.16 17.93 -7.86
CA SER A 207 -16.46 17.64 -8.46
C SER A 207 -16.75 16.15 -8.43
N LEU A 208 -18.01 15.75 -8.24
CA LEU A 208 -18.41 14.35 -8.26
C LEU A 208 -18.08 13.68 -9.59
N THR A 209 -18.23 14.40 -10.70
CA THR A 209 -17.89 13.89 -12.04
C THR A 209 -16.40 13.57 -12.15
N ALA A 210 -15.53 14.49 -11.72
CA ALA A 210 -14.09 14.26 -11.71
C ALA A 210 -13.73 13.07 -10.80
N PHE A 211 -14.28 13.02 -9.59
CA PHE A 211 -14.04 11.92 -8.65
C PHE A 211 -14.46 10.55 -9.23
N ARG A 212 -15.63 10.46 -9.87
CA ARG A 212 -16.09 9.22 -10.53
C ARG A 212 -15.15 8.78 -11.66
N ASN A 213 -14.74 9.70 -12.51
CA ASN A 213 -13.81 9.40 -13.60
C ASN A 213 -12.45 8.92 -13.07
N GLN A 214 -11.97 9.53 -11.99
CA GLN A 214 -10.75 9.13 -11.31
C GLN A 214 -10.85 7.71 -10.74
N MET A 215 -11.91 7.38 -10.01
CA MET A 215 -12.08 6.03 -9.44
C MET A 215 -12.25 4.97 -10.52
N ARG A 216 -13.00 5.28 -11.60
CA ARG A 216 -13.14 4.38 -12.75
C ARG A 216 -11.81 4.11 -13.45
N TYR A 217 -11.01 5.15 -13.64
CA TYR A 217 -9.67 5.02 -14.23
C TYR A 217 -8.77 4.10 -13.41
N LEU A 218 -8.75 4.26 -12.07
CA LEU A 218 -7.96 3.39 -11.19
C LEU A 218 -8.35 1.91 -11.38
N LYS A 219 -9.66 1.61 -11.38
CA LYS A 219 -10.18 0.26 -11.62
C LYS A 219 -9.80 -0.27 -13.00
N GLN A 220 -10.04 0.51 -14.06
CA GLN A 220 -9.79 0.08 -15.45
C GLN A 220 -8.30 -0.12 -15.75
N THR A 221 -7.41 0.63 -15.11
CA THR A 221 -5.96 0.55 -15.34
C THR A 221 -5.23 -0.40 -14.38
N GLY A 222 -5.99 -1.11 -13.53
CA GLY A 222 -5.50 -2.16 -12.65
C GLY A 222 -4.80 -1.66 -11.40
N TYR A 223 -5.11 -0.44 -10.93
CA TYR A 223 -4.63 0.04 -9.63
C TYR A 223 -5.41 -0.61 -8.49
N THR A 224 -4.68 -1.09 -7.49
CA THR A 224 -5.24 -1.55 -6.21
C THR A 224 -5.12 -0.44 -5.17
N THR A 225 -6.19 -0.20 -4.41
CA THR A 225 -6.11 0.72 -3.27
C THR A 225 -5.50 0.04 -2.08
N ILE A 226 -4.55 0.70 -1.42
CA ILE A 226 -3.95 0.21 -0.18
C ILE A 226 -4.42 1.04 1.02
N SER A 227 -4.49 0.37 2.17
CA SER A 227 -4.65 0.96 3.49
C SER A 227 -3.36 1.62 3.97
N LEU A 228 -3.47 2.42 5.04
CA LEU A 228 -2.27 2.96 5.70
C LEU A 228 -1.52 1.91 6.52
N TYR A 229 -2.16 0.79 6.88
CA TYR A 229 -1.49 -0.39 7.47
C TYR A 229 -0.55 -1.03 6.45
N GLU A 230 -1.01 -1.18 5.22
CA GLU A 230 -0.17 -1.67 4.11
C GLU A 230 0.94 -0.66 3.77
N LEU A 231 0.65 0.65 3.81
CA LEU A 231 1.68 1.67 3.62
C LEU A 231 2.76 1.61 4.72
N GLU A 232 2.37 1.37 5.96
CA GLU A 232 3.30 1.15 7.08
C GLU A 232 4.15 -0.10 6.84
N GLY A 233 3.54 -1.22 6.43
CA GLY A 233 4.26 -2.44 6.07
C GLY A 233 5.27 -2.22 4.93
N TYR A 234 4.88 -1.44 3.91
CA TYR A 234 5.80 -1.03 2.84
C TYR A 234 6.99 -0.26 3.38
N LEU A 235 6.77 0.78 4.21
CA LEU A 235 7.84 1.58 4.80
C LEU A 235 8.78 0.76 5.70
N ASN A 236 8.25 -0.28 6.33
CA ASN A 236 9.00 -1.19 7.19
C ASN A 236 9.66 -2.35 6.41
N GLY A 237 9.38 -2.50 5.11
CA GLY A 237 9.90 -3.63 4.31
C GLY A 237 9.36 -4.99 4.79
N SER A 238 8.11 -5.04 5.24
CA SER A 238 7.53 -6.22 5.91
C SER A 238 6.33 -6.84 5.18
N ILE A 239 5.97 -6.33 4.00
CA ILE A 239 4.89 -6.89 3.18
C ILE A 239 5.24 -6.83 1.69
N ASN A 240 4.71 -7.78 0.93
CA ASN A 240 4.69 -7.73 -0.53
C ASN A 240 3.46 -6.95 -1.01
N LEU A 241 3.66 -6.10 -2.02
CA LEU A 241 2.60 -5.27 -2.61
C LEU A 241 2.55 -5.43 -4.13
N PRO A 242 1.38 -5.17 -4.74
CA PRO A 242 1.29 -5.05 -6.18
C PRO A 242 2.16 -3.91 -6.73
N ALA A 243 2.57 -4.02 -7.99
CA ALA A 243 3.24 -2.93 -8.70
C ALA A 243 2.34 -1.68 -8.75
N LYS A 244 1.08 -1.84 -9.17
CA LYS A 244 0.12 -0.74 -9.29
C LYS A 244 -0.72 -0.56 -8.03
N VAL A 245 -0.21 0.25 -7.10
CA VAL A 245 -0.93 0.63 -5.87
C VAL A 245 -1.13 2.15 -5.78
N VAL A 246 -2.20 2.55 -5.10
CA VAL A 246 -2.49 3.94 -4.73
C VAL A 246 -3.18 3.99 -3.36
N GLY A 247 -2.79 4.93 -2.50
CA GLY A 247 -3.55 5.22 -1.29
C GLY A 247 -4.58 6.32 -1.55
N LEU A 248 -5.81 6.15 -1.09
CA LEU A 248 -6.85 7.18 -1.15
C LEU A 248 -7.10 7.72 0.25
N THR A 249 -6.94 9.04 0.44
CA THR A 249 -7.18 9.69 1.74
C THR A 249 -8.20 10.80 1.61
N PHE A 250 -9.04 10.93 2.63
CA PHE A 250 -10.02 11.99 2.79
C PHE A 250 -9.77 12.69 4.12
N ASP A 251 -9.75 14.01 4.14
CA ASP A 251 -9.60 14.79 5.38
C ASP A 251 -10.97 15.34 5.85
N ASP A 252 -10.98 15.90 7.06
CA ASP A 252 -12.09 16.63 7.72
C ASP A 252 -13.28 15.83 8.28
N GLY A 253 -13.63 14.68 7.71
CA GLY A 253 -14.84 13.94 8.12
C GLY A 253 -16.15 14.58 7.64
N LEU A 254 -16.18 15.04 6.38
CA LEU A 254 -17.33 15.73 5.79
C LEU A 254 -18.46 14.79 5.37
N LYS A 255 -19.71 15.22 5.56
CA LYS A 255 -20.93 14.47 5.19
C LYS A 255 -21.02 14.16 3.69
N SER A 256 -20.42 15.01 2.86
CA SER A 256 -20.29 14.78 1.41
C SER A 256 -19.55 13.50 1.06
N VAL A 257 -18.58 13.07 1.89
CA VAL A 257 -17.84 11.82 1.69
C VAL A 257 -18.79 10.62 1.79
N TYR A 258 -19.66 10.59 2.80
CA TYR A 258 -20.72 9.58 2.90
C TYR A 258 -21.69 9.63 1.73
N ARG A 259 -22.10 10.84 1.33
CA ARG A 259 -23.11 11.01 0.29
C ARG A 259 -22.61 10.62 -1.10
N TYR A 260 -21.34 10.89 -1.41
CA TYR A 260 -20.83 10.85 -2.77
C TYR A 260 -19.60 9.96 -2.95
N ALA A 261 -18.61 10.04 -2.06
CA ALA A 261 -17.39 9.25 -2.20
C ALA A 261 -17.66 7.78 -1.87
N TYR A 262 -18.36 7.49 -0.77
CA TYR A 262 -18.69 6.15 -0.31
C TYR A 262 -19.38 5.26 -1.36
N PRO A 263 -20.52 5.66 -1.98
CA PRO A 263 -21.14 4.83 -3.01
C PRO A 263 -20.23 4.65 -4.24
N THR A 264 -19.47 5.67 -4.62
CA THR A 264 -18.56 5.61 -5.77
C THR A 264 -17.39 4.63 -5.51
N LEU A 265 -16.83 4.62 -4.31
CA LEU A 265 -15.78 3.67 -3.91
C LEU A 265 -16.32 2.23 -3.93
N LYS A 266 -17.52 1.99 -3.38
CA LYS A 266 -18.17 0.67 -3.41
C LYS A 266 -18.40 0.15 -4.82
N GLU A 267 -18.92 0.98 -5.72
CA GLU A 267 -19.14 0.63 -7.13
C GLU A 267 -17.85 0.20 -7.83
N ASN A 268 -16.71 0.78 -7.41
CA ASN A 268 -15.41 0.50 -7.99
C ASN A 268 -14.60 -0.56 -7.23
N GLY A 269 -15.10 -1.10 -6.12
CA GLY A 269 -14.37 -2.06 -5.27
C GLY A 269 -13.14 -1.46 -4.60
N LEU A 270 -13.14 -0.15 -4.34
CA LEU A 270 -12.02 0.60 -3.79
C LEU A 270 -12.21 0.87 -2.30
N LYS A 271 -11.11 0.89 -1.55
CA LYS A 271 -11.06 1.26 -0.13
C LYS A 271 -10.28 2.57 0.04
N ALA A 272 -10.53 3.28 1.14
CA ALA A 272 -9.86 4.54 1.43
C ALA A 272 -9.66 4.75 2.94
N THR A 273 -8.85 5.75 3.30
CA THR A 273 -8.71 6.23 4.68
C THR A 273 -9.43 7.57 4.82
N LEU A 274 -10.19 7.75 5.90
CA LEU A 274 -10.81 9.02 6.27
C LEU A 274 -10.23 9.51 7.58
N PHE A 275 -9.52 10.64 7.53
CA PHE A 275 -9.03 11.36 8.69
C PHE A 275 -10.12 12.27 9.25
N ILE A 276 -10.56 12.00 10.48
CA ILE A 276 -11.71 12.65 11.11
C ILE A 276 -11.26 13.64 12.17
N ILE A 277 -11.83 14.85 12.13
CA ILE A 277 -11.74 15.80 13.24
C ILE A 277 -12.70 15.33 14.32
N SER A 278 -12.22 14.61 15.33
CA SER A 278 -13.10 13.86 16.25
C SER A 278 -14.10 14.74 17.02
N SER A 279 -13.78 16.01 17.29
CA SER A 279 -14.74 16.94 17.92
C SER A 279 -15.89 17.40 17.03
N ARG A 280 -15.83 17.13 15.72
CA ARG A 280 -16.84 17.57 14.74
C ARG A 280 -17.86 16.49 14.38
N ILE A 281 -17.66 15.26 14.82
CA ILE A 281 -18.62 14.16 14.65
C ILE A 281 -19.97 14.57 15.22
N LYS A 282 -21.04 14.29 14.49
CA LYS A 282 -22.41 14.58 14.90
C LYS A 282 -23.06 13.37 15.57
N ARG A 283 -23.89 13.63 16.57
CA ARG A 283 -24.69 12.58 17.21
C ARG A 283 -25.73 12.02 16.25
N HIS A 284 -26.35 12.88 15.44
CA HIS A 284 -27.39 12.52 14.48
C HIS A 284 -27.11 13.10 13.09
N PRO A 285 -27.59 12.45 12.01
CA PRO A 285 -27.43 12.95 10.65
C PRO A 285 -28.00 14.36 10.48
N GLN A 286 -27.24 15.23 9.83
CA GLN A 286 -27.73 16.55 9.42
C GLN A 286 -28.56 16.45 8.13
N LYS A 287 -29.59 17.30 7.95
CA LYS A 287 -30.27 17.48 6.65
C LYS A 287 -29.25 17.99 5.62
N TRP A 288 -29.16 17.36 4.46
CA TRP A 288 -28.17 17.72 3.44
C TRP A 288 -28.33 19.18 2.97
N ASP A 289 -27.23 19.92 3.02
CA ASP A 289 -27.09 21.27 2.46
C ASP A 289 -25.71 21.41 1.78
N PRO A 290 -25.64 21.46 0.45
CA PRO A 290 -24.38 21.56 -0.29
C PRO A 290 -23.67 22.91 -0.13
N ASN A 291 -24.33 23.92 0.46
CA ASN A 291 -23.76 25.25 0.72
C ASN A 291 -23.26 25.44 2.15
N SER A 292 -23.24 24.35 2.95
CA SER A 292 -22.72 24.34 4.31
C SER A 292 -21.67 23.25 4.50
N LEU A 293 -20.72 23.50 5.42
CA LEU A 293 -19.80 22.45 5.85
C LEU A 293 -20.51 21.58 6.89
N GLN A 294 -20.88 20.38 6.47
CA GLN A 294 -21.56 19.39 7.28
C GLN A 294 -20.62 18.23 7.58
N PHE A 295 -20.71 17.70 8.80
CA PHE A 295 -19.82 16.64 9.29
C PHE A 295 -20.60 15.35 9.47
N LEU A 296 -19.89 14.24 9.37
CA LEU A 296 -20.48 12.92 9.50
C LEU A 296 -21.07 12.70 10.88
N SER A 297 -22.21 12.01 10.91
CA SER A 297 -22.79 11.47 12.13
C SER A 297 -22.26 10.07 12.45
N LEU A 298 -22.42 9.64 13.71
CA LEU A 298 -22.03 8.29 14.13
C LEU A 298 -22.66 7.19 13.26
N SER A 299 -23.97 7.27 12.98
CA SER A 299 -24.65 6.27 12.14
C SER A 299 -24.11 6.23 10.70
N GLU A 300 -23.70 7.37 10.15
CA GLU A 300 -23.09 7.43 8.82
C GLU A 300 -21.67 6.81 8.84
N LEU A 301 -20.90 7.06 9.90
CA LEU A 301 -19.57 6.45 10.08
C LEU A 301 -19.66 4.93 10.18
N TYR A 302 -20.55 4.38 11.03
CA TYR A 302 -20.75 2.92 11.12
C TYR A 302 -21.16 2.32 9.76
N SER A 303 -21.97 3.02 8.97
CA SER A 303 -22.41 2.54 7.65
C SER A 303 -21.29 2.45 6.61
N MET A 304 -20.14 3.10 6.85
CA MET A 304 -19.03 3.24 5.89
C MET A 304 -17.82 2.34 6.20
N GLN A 305 -17.80 1.62 7.33
CA GLN A 305 -16.62 0.88 7.83
C GLN A 305 -16.07 -0.15 6.84
N ASN A 306 -16.91 -0.70 5.95
CA ASN A 306 -16.46 -1.68 4.95
C ASN A 306 -15.62 -1.07 3.81
N SER A 307 -15.65 0.26 3.63
CA SER A 307 -14.90 0.95 2.56
C SER A 307 -13.93 1.98 3.10
N PHE A 308 -14.05 2.36 4.37
CA PHE A 308 -13.23 3.39 5.00
C PHE A 308 -12.57 2.90 6.28
N ASP A 309 -11.26 3.07 6.33
CA ASP A 309 -10.49 3.07 7.57
C ASP A 309 -10.54 4.46 8.22
N PHE A 310 -10.92 4.55 9.49
CA PHE A 310 -11.08 5.83 10.19
C PHE A 310 -9.86 6.17 11.04
N GLN A 311 -9.25 7.31 10.75
CA GLN A 311 -8.00 7.77 11.34
C GLN A 311 -8.13 9.21 11.86
N SER A 312 -7.09 9.72 12.52
CA SER A 312 -7.18 10.98 13.25
C SER A 312 -6.84 12.19 12.37
N HIS A 313 -7.72 13.20 12.36
CA HIS A 313 -7.41 14.57 11.92
C HIS A 313 -7.39 15.55 13.10
N THR A 314 -6.86 15.09 14.23
CA THR A 314 -6.82 15.79 15.53
C THR A 314 -8.20 15.89 16.19
N HIS A 315 -8.24 16.26 17.47
CA HIS A 315 -9.50 16.48 18.16
C HIS A 315 -10.02 17.89 17.87
N PHE A 316 -9.23 18.92 18.17
CA PHE A 316 -9.67 20.32 18.09
C PHE A 316 -8.62 21.28 17.50
N LEU A 317 -7.55 20.73 16.89
CA LEU A 317 -6.46 21.53 16.32
C LEU A 317 -6.66 21.91 14.84
N HIS A 318 -7.79 21.53 14.23
CA HIS A 318 -8.14 21.93 12.87
C HIS A 318 -8.68 23.37 12.80
N ARG A 319 -7.82 24.34 13.12
CA ARG A 319 -8.14 25.79 13.14
C ARG A 319 -6.92 26.61 12.73
N LEU A 320 -7.17 27.81 12.22
CA LEU A 320 -6.12 28.81 11.99
C LEU A 320 -5.99 29.73 13.22
N GLY A 321 -4.76 30.14 13.52
CA GLY A 321 -4.45 31.20 14.47
C GLY A 321 -4.58 32.59 13.85
N LYS A 322 -4.23 33.63 14.63
CA LYS A 322 -4.35 35.05 14.24
C LYS A 322 -3.66 35.37 12.90
N ASN A 323 -2.52 34.75 12.62
CA ASN A 323 -1.72 35.00 11.41
C ASN A 323 -2.10 34.07 10.23
N LYS A 324 -3.29 33.47 10.24
CA LYS A 324 -3.73 32.44 9.26
C LYS A 324 -2.81 31.22 9.17
N GLN A 325 -1.96 31.01 10.18
CA GLN A 325 -1.12 29.83 10.32
C GLN A 325 -1.87 28.73 11.10
N PRO A 326 -1.55 27.45 10.89
CA PRO A 326 -2.09 26.34 11.67
C PRO A 326 -1.97 26.61 13.18
N ILE A 327 -3.08 26.54 13.92
CA ILE A 327 -3.09 26.86 15.35
C ILE A 327 -2.12 25.98 16.15
N LEU A 328 -1.85 24.79 15.64
CA LEU A 328 -0.90 23.81 16.17
C LEU A 328 0.50 24.40 16.41
N PHE A 329 0.96 25.35 15.60
CA PHE A 329 2.27 25.99 15.80
C PHE A 329 2.35 26.77 17.11
N ASN A 330 1.23 27.39 17.51
CA ASN A 330 1.14 28.24 18.70
C ASN A 330 0.71 27.46 19.96
N ARG A 331 0.61 26.13 19.90
CA ARG A 331 0.26 25.30 21.06
C ARG A 331 1.49 24.71 21.74
N THR A 332 1.41 24.53 23.06
CA THR A 332 2.45 23.85 23.82
C THR A 332 2.52 22.38 23.43
N TYR A 333 3.67 21.74 23.67
CA TYR A 333 3.85 20.30 23.43
C TYR A 333 2.75 19.47 24.11
N HIS A 334 2.45 19.74 25.38
CA HIS A 334 1.42 19.04 26.13
C HIS A 334 0.01 19.23 25.55
N THR A 335 -0.33 20.43 25.09
CA THR A 335 -1.62 20.67 24.43
C THR A 335 -1.77 19.81 23.19
N ILE A 336 -0.73 19.74 22.35
CA ILE A 336 -0.74 18.92 21.13
C ILE A 336 -0.85 17.43 21.48
N LEU A 337 -0.03 16.97 22.43
CA LEU A 337 -0.03 15.58 22.90
C LEU A 337 -1.40 15.14 23.44
N TYR A 338 -2.04 15.96 24.28
CA TYR A 338 -3.34 15.63 24.85
C TYR A 338 -4.47 15.69 23.82
N ASP A 339 -4.41 16.61 22.87
CA ASP A 339 -5.37 16.67 21.76
C ASP A 339 -5.28 15.41 20.89
N PHE A 340 -4.06 15.00 20.52
CA PHE A 340 -3.80 13.81 19.74
C PHE A 340 -4.27 12.52 20.44
N LYS A 341 -3.94 12.35 21.73
CA LYS A 341 -4.42 11.24 22.55
C LYS A 341 -5.95 11.23 22.66
N ARG A 342 -6.56 12.39 22.87
CA ARG A 342 -8.02 12.53 22.92
C ARG A 342 -8.66 12.14 21.58
N SER A 343 -8.05 12.53 20.46
CA SER A 343 -8.54 12.18 19.13
C SER A 343 -8.56 10.67 18.93
N ARG A 344 -7.45 9.98 19.23
CA ARG A 344 -7.37 8.51 19.16
C ARG A 344 -8.45 7.85 20.00
N ARG A 345 -8.56 8.25 21.28
CA ARG A 345 -9.56 7.70 22.21
C ARG A 345 -10.99 7.93 21.74
N SER A 346 -11.28 9.08 21.14
CA SER A 346 -12.64 9.41 20.66
C SER A 346 -13.05 8.59 19.43
N LEU A 347 -12.08 8.04 18.70
CA LEU A 347 -12.30 7.25 17.49
C LEU A 347 -12.19 5.74 17.75
N THR A 348 -11.81 5.30 18.96
CA THR A 348 -11.56 3.90 19.29
C THR A 348 -12.77 2.98 19.06
N GLU A 349 -13.99 3.46 19.30
CA GLU A 349 -15.20 2.66 19.04
C GLU A 349 -15.50 2.45 17.54
N LEU A 350 -14.95 3.31 16.68
CA LEU A 350 -15.09 3.20 15.22
C LEU A 350 -13.92 2.40 14.62
N ASN A 351 -12.74 2.52 15.22
CA ASN A 351 -11.54 1.80 14.84
C ASN A 351 -10.63 1.63 16.08
N PRO A 352 -10.39 0.41 16.58
CA PRO A 352 -9.48 0.21 17.72
C PRO A 352 -8.01 0.55 17.38
N HIS A 353 -7.65 0.59 16.10
CA HIS A 353 -6.30 0.78 15.58
C HIS A 353 -6.09 2.17 14.96
N VAL A 354 -6.44 3.23 15.70
CA VAL A 354 -6.21 4.63 15.28
C VAL A 354 -4.70 4.96 15.36
N PHE A 355 -3.92 4.51 14.38
CA PHE A 355 -2.47 4.64 14.34
C PHE A 355 -1.98 5.75 13.43
N TYR A 356 -2.86 6.40 12.65
CA TYR A 356 -2.44 7.35 11.64
C TYR A 356 -3.03 8.75 11.86
N LEU A 357 -2.24 9.76 11.51
CA LEU A 357 -2.55 11.17 11.69
C LEU A 357 -2.43 11.93 10.35
N SER A 358 -3.41 12.76 10.03
CA SER A 358 -3.25 13.83 9.04
C SER A 358 -3.09 15.16 9.77
N TYR A 359 -2.02 15.91 9.49
CA TYR A 359 -1.83 17.22 10.12
C TYR A 359 -2.77 18.25 9.48
N PRO A 360 -3.59 18.98 10.27
CA PRO A 360 -4.45 20.05 9.76
C PRO A 360 -3.65 21.07 8.93
N PHE A 361 -4.14 21.35 7.72
CA PHE A 361 -3.50 22.24 6.74
C PHE A 361 -2.06 21.83 6.33
N GLY A 362 -1.62 20.61 6.68
CA GLY A 362 -0.23 20.18 6.57
C GLY A 362 0.73 20.87 7.52
N GLY A 363 0.22 21.53 8.56
CA GLY A 363 1.04 22.23 9.55
C GLY A 363 1.70 21.27 10.52
N TYR A 364 3.02 21.05 10.37
CA TYR A 364 3.81 20.24 11.28
C TYR A 364 5.16 20.89 11.61
N ASN A 365 5.72 20.54 12.77
CA ASN A 365 7.05 20.94 13.23
C ASN A 365 7.63 19.85 14.16
N PRO A 366 8.92 19.94 14.58
CA PRO A 366 9.52 18.90 15.43
C PRO A 366 8.74 18.62 16.73
N LYS A 367 8.13 19.66 17.32
CA LYS A 367 7.29 19.56 18.51
C LYS A 367 6.02 18.72 18.24
N SER A 368 5.33 18.95 17.13
CA SER A 368 4.14 18.18 16.78
C SER A 368 4.47 16.75 16.36
N MET A 369 5.59 16.52 15.68
CA MET A 369 6.06 15.17 15.33
C MET A 369 6.39 14.36 16.58
N LYS A 370 7.10 14.96 17.55
CA LYS A 370 7.36 14.34 18.86
C LYS A 370 6.07 13.99 19.58
N ALA A 371 5.09 14.90 19.57
CA ALA A 371 3.79 14.66 20.17
C ALA A 371 3.00 13.55 19.46
N ALA A 372 3.05 13.48 18.12
CA ALA A 372 2.42 12.43 17.33
C ALA A 372 2.95 11.05 17.73
N LYS A 373 4.28 10.88 17.73
CA LYS A 373 4.93 9.64 18.18
C LYS A 373 4.55 9.28 19.62
N LYS A 374 4.64 10.24 20.55
CA LYS A 374 4.29 9.98 21.97
C LYS A 374 2.80 9.73 22.22
N SER A 375 1.94 10.11 21.27
CA SER A 375 0.50 9.81 21.33
C SER A 375 0.18 8.39 20.87
N GLY A 376 1.13 7.67 20.29
CA GLY A 376 0.95 6.33 19.74
C GLY A 376 0.48 6.33 18.29
N PHE A 377 0.73 7.39 17.52
CA PHE A 377 0.65 7.32 16.06
C PHE A 377 1.94 6.68 15.50
N HIS A 378 1.80 5.91 14.43
CA HIS A 378 2.90 5.27 13.72
C HIS A 378 3.30 6.08 12.49
N LEU A 379 2.31 6.55 11.71
CA LEU A 379 2.51 7.41 10.56
C LEU A 379 1.78 8.75 10.73
N ALA A 380 2.31 9.80 10.10
CA ALA A 380 1.62 11.06 9.92
C ALA A 380 1.84 11.67 8.53
N VAL A 381 0.76 12.09 7.89
CA VAL A 381 0.74 12.63 6.53
C VAL A 381 0.61 14.15 6.51
N THR A 382 1.21 14.77 5.50
CA THR A 382 1.30 16.22 5.31
C THR A 382 0.66 16.63 3.99
N THR A 383 0.83 17.89 3.61
CA THR A 383 0.38 18.43 2.31
C THR A 383 1.53 18.65 1.35
N LYS A 384 2.76 18.24 1.71
CA LYS A 384 3.92 18.29 0.83
C LYS A 384 3.70 17.35 -0.35
N GLN A 385 3.86 17.89 -1.56
CA GLN A 385 3.65 17.12 -2.78
C GLN A 385 4.74 16.07 -2.98
N GLY A 386 4.32 14.86 -3.28
CA GLY A 386 5.21 13.76 -3.64
C GLY A 386 4.63 12.39 -3.28
N LYS A 387 5.33 11.36 -3.72
CA LYS A 387 5.06 9.97 -3.37
C LYS A 387 5.81 9.56 -2.12
N VAL A 388 5.28 8.57 -1.41
CA VAL A 388 5.92 7.97 -0.24
C VAL A 388 6.97 6.97 -0.70
N LYS A 389 8.22 7.17 -0.29
CA LYS A 389 9.35 6.30 -0.64
C LYS A 389 9.88 5.56 0.58
N LEU A 390 10.54 4.42 0.37
CA LEU A 390 11.33 3.78 1.42
C LEU A 390 12.32 4.79 2.00
N GLY A 391 12.44 4.79 3.34
CA GLY A 391 13.29 5.73 4.07
C GLY A 391 12.70 7.13 4.28
N ASP A 392 11.51 7.46 3.75
CA ASP A 392 10.81 8.69 4.13
C ASP A 392 10.52 8.70 5.64
N ASN A 393 10.54 9.89 6.25
CA ASN A 393 10.22 10.04 7.67
C ASN A 393 8.74 9.68 7.92
N PRO A 394 8.43 8.68 8.77
CA PRO A 394 7.06 8.21 9.02
C PRO A 394 6.10 9.30 9.50
N PHE A 395 6.59 10.37 10.13
CA PHE A 395 5.79 11.46 10.68
C PHE A 395 5.73 12.71 9.78
N SER A 396 6.17 12.62 8.53
CA SER A 396 6.04 13.69 7.56
C SER A 396 5.83 13.18 6.12
N LEU A 397 4.98 12.18 5.96
CA LEU A 397 4.71 11.55 4.67
C LEU A 397 4.05 12.54 3.69
N LYS A 398 4.42 12.42 2.43
CA LYS A 398 3.98 13.29 1.32
C LYS A 398 2.63 12.79 0.78
N ARG A 399 1.87 13.69 0.17
CA ARG A 399 0.59 13.38 -0.48
C ARG A 399 0.46 14.12 -1.81
N LEU A 400 -0.44 13.66 -2.66
CA LEU A 400 -0.75 14.25 -3.95
C LEU A 400 -2.15 14.86 -3.91
N TYR A 401 -2.24 16.14 -4.29
CA TYR A 401 -3.51 16.85 -4.38
C TYR A 401 -4.10 16.72 -5.77
N ILE A 402 -5.41 16.47 -5.80
CA ILE A 402 -6.19 16.54 -7.02
C ILE A 402 -7.19 17.68 -6.86
N LEU A 403 -7.07 18.68 -7.73
CA LEU A 403 -7.93 19.87 -7.70
C LEU A 403 -9.31 19.56 -8.30
N ARG A 404 -10.21 20.53 -8.15
CA ARG A 404 -11.62 20.38 -8.51
C ARG A 404 -11.87 19.83 -9.90
N THR A 405 -11.16 20.39 -10.87
CA THR A 405 -11.33 20.14 -12.30
C THR A 405 -10.09 19.54 -12.92
N ASP A 406 -9.21 18.94 -12.10
CA ASP A 406 -8.02 18.30 -12.64
C ASP A 406 -8.44 17.19 -13.60
N PRO A 407 -7.93 17.22 -14.85
CA PRO A 407 -8.29 16.24 -15.86
C PRO A 407 -7.69 14.88 -15.48
N ILE A 408 -8.25 13.82 -16.05
CA ILE A 408 -7.86 12.46 -15.66
C ILE A 408 -6.37 12.17 -15.97
N GLU A 409 -5.85 12.76 -17.04
CA GLU A 409 -4.47 12.68 -17.49
C GLU A 409 -3.50 13.25 -16.45
N LYS A 410 -3.91 14.31 -15.74
CA LYS A 410 -3.10 14.88 -14.67
C LYS A 410 -3.01 13.90 -13.50
N MET A 411 -4.12 13.30 -13.09
CA MET A 411 -4.09 12.26 -12.05
C MET A 411 -3.24 11.07 -12.49
N ALA A 412 -3.44 10.58 -13.71
CA ALA A 412 -2.70 9.47 -14.31
C ALA A 412 -1.18 9.69 -14.21
N ARG A 413 -0.69 10.87 -14.63
CA ARG A 413 0.73 11.24 -14.51
C ARG A 413 1.22 11.26 -13.07
N LEU A 414 0.45 11.83 -12.15
CA LEU A 414 0.84 11.94 -10.75
C LEU A 414 1.00 10.56 -10.08
N ILE A 415 0.18 9.57 -10.46
CA ILE A 415 0.24 8.22 -9.88
C ILE A 415 1.18 7.27 -10.65
N ALA A 416 1.52 7.56 -11.91
CA ALA A 416 2.39 6.72 -12.75
C ALA A 416 3.80 6.58 -12.19
N ASN A 417 4.39 5.38 -12.20
CA ASN A 417 5.76 5.17 -11.70
C ASN A 417 6.79 6.05 -12.42
N LYS A 418 6.66 6.19 -13.75
CA LYS A 418 7.43 7.12 -14.59
C LYS A 418 6.47 8.06 -15.32
N PRO A 419 6.28 9.30 -14.84
CA PRO A 419 5.32 10.24 -15.44
C PRO A 419 5.68 10.65 -16.86
N ASP A 420 6.98 10.73 -17.18
CA ASP A 420 7.48 11.24 -18.47
C ASP A 420 7.28 10.27 -19.65
N LEU A 421 6.94 9.00 -19.36
CA LEU A 421 6.69 7.97 -20.37
C LEU A 421 5.20 7.76 -20.67
N MET A 422 4.29 8.50 -20.02
CA MET A 422 2.87 8.45 -20.38
C MET A 422 2.63 9.23 -21.67
N PRO A 423 2.17 8.58 -22.76
CA PRO A 423 1.83 9.31 -23.97
C PRO A 423 0.76 10.36 -23.67
N LEU A 424 0.88 11.54 -24.31
CA LEU A 424 -0.09 12.64 -24.24
C LEU A 424 -1.47 12.30 -24.86
N GLN A 425 -1.73 11.05 -25.23
CA GLN A 425 -2.94 10.68 -25.95
C GLN A 425 -4.15 10.78 -25.03
N SER A 426 -5.15 11.52 -25.52
CA SER A 426 -6.49 11.59 -24.96
C SER A 426 -6.98 10.18 -24.71
N ILE A 427 -7.34 9.87 -23.46
CA ILE A 427 -8.15 8.70 -23.18
C ILE A 427 -9.46 8.99 -23.91
N ASP A 428 -9.71 8.27 -25.01
CA ASP A 428 -10.86 8.52 -25.87
C ASP A 428 -12.13 8.64 -25.03
N ASN A 429 -12.78 9.79 -25.17
CA ASN A 429 -14.11 10.07 -24.63
C ASN A 429 -15.14 9.23 -25.39
N HIS A 430 -15.09 7.92 -25.27
CA HIS A 430 -16.22 7.07 -25.59
C HIS A 430 -17.09 6.94 -24.32
N ILE A 431 -17.80 8.06 -24.10
CA ILE A 431 -19.15 8.30 -23.55
C ILE A 431 -19.65 7.34 -22.47
#